data_AF-A0A1A8Y108-F1
#
_entry.id   AF-A0A1A8Y108-F1
#
_cell.length_a   1.000
_cell.length_b   1.000
_cell.length_c   1.000
_cell.angle_alpha   90.00
_cell.angle_beta   90.00
_cell.angle_gamma   90.00
#
_symmetry.space_group_name_H-M   'P 1'
#
loop_
_entity.id
_entity.type
_entity.pdbx_description
1 polymer ?
#
loop_
_entity_poly.entity_id
_entity_poly.type
_entity_poly.pdbx_seq_one_letter_code
_entity_poly.pdbx_strand_id
1 'polypeptide(L)'
;MQPQTLERMSRNIVSDAATLSDDEARYLVDAYYMMQEDRKRAHNQARAVEQNADEAHSVSDNKIINWLADQSQMLEHQVKRALDKYTEAHYMGSWMREVVGIGPVISAGLLAHIDIEKAPTVGHIWRFAGLDPTQKWEKGQRRPWNATLKTLCWKAGQSFMKFAGREDCYYGAIYRQRKAFEIERNERGDNKEISAEIIKKIGKTTEAYKSLVDGKLPPGQIDARSRRYAVKLFLSHMHGAWYEKHYGEKPPLPYPIAILCHAHMINRPH
;
A
#
# COMPACT_ATOMS: atom_id res chain seq x y z
N MET A 1 -3.56 -40.98 -16.55
CA MET A 1 -3.39 -39.54 -16.82
C MET A 1 -2.65 -38.94 -15.64
N GLN A 2 -1.49 -38.31 -15.85
CA GLN A 2 -0.89 -37.49 -14.80
C GLN A 2 -1.85 -36.33 -14.51
N PRO A 3 -2.10 -35.96 -13.24
CA PRO A 3 -2.92 -34.80 -12.94
C PRO A 3 -2.27 -33.57 -13.57
N GLN A 4 -2.92 -32.98 -14.58
CA GLN A 4 -2.50 -31.73 -15.20
C GLN A 4 -2.74 -30.62 -14.18
N THR A 5 -1.71 -30.36 -13.38
CA THR A 5 -1.64 -29.18 -12.51
C THR A 5 -1.17 -27.98 -13.33
N LEU A 6 -1.46 -26.76 -12.86
CA LEU A 6 -0.90 -25.55 -13.46
C LEU A 6 0.61 -25.68 -13.64
N GLU A 7 1.08 -25.44 -14.86
CA GLU A 7 2.50 -25.35 -15.14
C GLU A 7 3.11 -24.22 -14.30
N ARG A 8 4.13 -24.56 -13.51
CA ARG A 8 4.87 -23.58 -12.73
C ARG A 8 5.92 -22.93 -13.63
N MET A 9 6.06 -21.62 -13.52
CA MET A 9 7.18 -20.89 -14.12
C MET A 9 8.47 -21.60 -13.78
N SER A 10 9.18 -22.00 -14.84
CA SER A 10 10.48 -22.63 -14.74
C SER A 10 11.48 -21.66 -14.10
N ARG A 11 12.60 -22.19 -13.60
CA ARG A 11 13.65 -21.33 -13.02
C ARG A 11 14.16 -20.28 -14.02
N ASN A 12 14.20 -20.62 -15.31
CA ASN A 12 14.64 -19.71 -16.37
C ASN A 12 13.67 -18.55 -16.55
N ILE A 13 12.36 -18.81 -16.63
CA ILE A 13 11.35 -17.75 -16.75
C ILE A 13 11.39 -16.82 -15.52
N VAL A 14 11.60 -17.38 -14.32
CA VAL A 14 11.75 -16.55 -13.12
C VAL A 14 13.05 -15.74 -13.14
N SER A 15 14.16 -16.27 -13.67
CA SER A 15 15.41 -15.47 -13.79
C SER A 15 15.27 -14.35 -14.80
N ASP A 16 14.52 -14.54 -15.88
CA ASP A 16 14.26 -13.52 -16.90
C ASP A 16 13.47 -12.33 -16.32
N ALA A 17 12.75 -12.55 -15.20
CA ALA A 17 12.08 -11.47 -14.50
C ALA A 17 13.05 -10.40 -13.92
N ALA A 18 14.34 -10.71 -13.82
CA ALA A 18 15.37 -9.74 -13.43
C ALA A 18 15.57 -8.62 -14.46
N THR A 19 15.20 -8.85 -15.73
CA THR A 19 15.39 -7.90 -16.84
C THR A 19 14.08 -7.27 -17.31
N LEU A 20 13.01 -7.39 -16.54
CA LEU A 20 11.73 -6.74 -16.88
C LEU A 20 11.89 -5.23 -16.93
N SER A 21 11.23 -4.63 -17.91
CA SER A 21 11.02 -3.18 -17.92
C SER A 21 10.06 -2.75 -16.80
N ASP A 22 10.12 -1.47 -16.44
CA ASP A 22 9.19 -0.89 -15.48
C ASP A 22 7.73 -1.00 -15.93
N ASP A 23 7.47 -0.94 -17.24
CA ASP A 23 6.11 -1.12 -17.78
C ASP A 23 5.60 -2.55 -17.59
N GLU A 24 6.43 -3.55 -17.87
CA GLU A 24 6.08 -4.96 -17.61
C GLU A 24 5.89 -5.23 -16.12
N ALA A 25 6.75 -4.67 -15.26
CA ALA A 25 6.61 -4.78 -13.81
C ALA A 25 5.28 -4.18 -13.33
N ARG A 26 4.84 -3.04 -13.89
CA ARG A 26 3.52 -2.45 -13.58
C ARG A 26 2.38 -3.40 -13.97
N TYR A 27 2.42 -4.00 -15.15
CA TYR A 27 1.42 -4.98 -15.57
C TYR A 27 1.37 -6.20 -14.65
N LEU A 28 2.53 -6.70 -14.22
CA LEU A 28 2.60 -7.83 -13.28
C LEU A 28 2.09 -7.46 -11.87
N VAL A 29 2.33 -6.24 -11.40
CA VAL A 29 1.78 -5.76 -10.12
C VAL A 29 0.25 -5.67 -10.18
N ASP A 30 -0.31 -5.16 -11.28
CA ASP A 30 -1.75 -5.10 -11.48
C ASP A 30 -2.35 -6.53 -11.57
N ALA A 31 -1.72 -7.41 -12.35
CA ALA A 31 -2.11 -8.82 -12.45
C ALA A 31 -2.07 -9.53 -11.09
N TYR A 32 -1.03 -9.29 -10.28
CA TYR A 32 -0.93 -9.84 -8.94
C TYR A 32 -2.13 -9.43 -8.07
N TYR A 33 -2.52 -8.15 -8.09
CA TYR A 33 -3.64 -7.69 -7.27
C TYR A 33 -4.99 -8.19 -7.78
N MET A 34 -5.17 -8.34 -9.09
CA MET A 34 -6.36 -9.00 -9.65
C MET A 34 -6.43 -10.46 -9.16
N MET A 35 -5.35 -11.22 -9.31
CA MET A 35 -5.26 -12.61 -8.86
C MET A 35 -5.45 -12.73 -7.35
N GLN A 36 -4.99 -11.77 -6.56
CA GLN A 36 -5.20 -11.75 -5.12
C GLN A 36 -6.69 -11.61 -4.75
N GLU A 37 -7.45 -10.78 -5.46
CA GLU A 37 -8.90 -10.67 -5.24
C GLU A 37 -9.62 -11.93 -5.68
N ASP A 38 -9.22 -12.54 -6.80
CA ASP A 38 -9.79 -13.81 -7.26
C ASP A 38 -9.47 -14.96 -6.30
N ARG A 39 -8.26 -15.01 -5.74
CA ARG A 39 -7.90 -15.96 -4.67
C ARG A 39 -8.81 -15.78 -3.45
N LYS A 40 -9.01 -14.54 -2.98
CA LYS A 40 -9.92 -14.27 -1.85
C LYS A 40 -11.34 -14.72 -2.16
N ARG A 41 -11.83 -14.44 -3.37
CA ARG A 41 -13.16 -14.85 -3.84
C ARG A 41 -13.31 -16.38 -3.83
N ALA A 42 -12.34 -17.09 -4.43
CA ALA A 42 -12.36 -18.55 -4.51
C ALA A 42 -12.33 -19.21 -3.11
N HIS A 43 -11.47 -18.75 -2.20
CA HIS A 43 -11.46 -19.28 -0.83
C HIS A 43 -12.73 -18.93 -0.03
N ASN A 44 -13.32 -17.76 -0.24
CA ASN A 44 -14.58 -17.42 0.41
C ASN A 44 -15.72 -18.33 -0.08
N GLN A 45 -15.75 -18.65 -1.38
CA GLN A 45 -16.70 -19.61 -1.94
C GLN A 45 -16.49 -21.01 -1.39
N ALA A 46 -15.24 -21.49 -1.34
CA ALA A 46 -14.90 -22.77 -0.73
C ALA A 46 -15.41 -22.89 0.71
N ARG A 47 -15.13 -21.89 1.54
CA ARG A 47 -15.60 -21.83 2.94
C ARG A 47 -17.12 -21.76 3.04
N ALA A 48 -17.78 -21.00 2.17
CA ALA A 48 -19.22 -20.90 2.17
C ALA A 48 -19.87 -22.24 1.83
N VAL A 49 -19.29 -23.03 0.93
CA VAL A 49 -19.83 -24.35 0.60
C VAL A 49 -19.64 -25.32 1.77
N GLU A 50 -18.51 -25.27 2.48
CA GLU A 50 -18.31 -26.05 3.72
C GLU A 50 -19.30 -25.69 4.82
N GLN A 51 -19.63 -24.39 4.97
CA GLN A 51 -20.56 -23.91 6.00
C GLN A 51 -22.03 -24.19 5.71
N ASN A 52 -22.40 -24.31 4.42
CA ASN A 52 -23.77 -24.59 3.99
C ASN A 52 -23.97 -26.07 3.60
N ALA A 53 -23.01 -26.94 3.90
CA ALA A 53 -23.15 -28.36 3.65
C ALA A 53 -24.16 -28.96 4.66
N ASP A 54 -25.36 -29.30 4.18
CA ASP A 54 -26.29 -30.17 4.91
C ASP A 54 -25.69 -31.59 5.03
N GLU A 55 -26.11 -32.37 6.03
CA GLU A 55 -25.63 -33.74 6.30
C GLU A 55 -25.65 -34.69 5.07
N ALA A 56 -26.42 -34.35 4.03
CA ALA A 56 -26.55 -35.10 2.78
C ALA A 56 -25.49 -34.79 1.71
N HIS A 57 -24.70 -33.72 1.83
CA HIS A 57 -23.56 -33.43 0.95
C HIS A 57 -22.29 -33.40 1.80
N SER A 58 -21.49 -34.46 1.73
CA SER A 58 -20.31 -34.56 2.56
C SER A 58 -19.34 -33.41 2.24
N VAL A 59 -18.72 -32.84 3.26
CA VAL A 59 -17.61 -31.87 3.14
C VAL A 59 -16.50 -32.38 2.20
N SER A 60 -16.42 -33.70 1.99
CA SER A 60 -15.46 -34.36 1.09
C SER A 60 -15.74 -34.19 -0.41
N ASP A 61 -16.87 -33.59 -0.80
CA ASP A 61 -17.29 -33.45 -2.20
C ASP A 61 -16.89 -32.12 -2.86
N ASN A 62 -16.39 -31.14 -2.09
CA ASN A 62 -15.99 -29.81 -2.59
C ASN A 62 -14.62 -29.80 -3.30
N LYS A 63 -14.18 -30.93 -3.86
CA LYS A 63 -12.85 -31.12 -4.46
C LYS A 63 -12.59 -30.14 -5.60
N ILE A 64 -13.60 -29.85 -6.43
CA ILE A 64 -13.45 -28.94 -7.59
C ILE A 64 -13.23 -27.50 -7.12
N ILE A 65 -13.99 -27.03 -6.11
CA ILE A 65 -13.91 -25.66 -5.61
C ILE A 65 -12.58 -25.44 -4.88
N ASN A 66 -12.17 -26.41 -4.07
CA ASN A 66 -10.86 -26.39 -3.42
C ASN A 66 -9.71 -26.41 -4.44
N TRP A 67 -9.80 -27.26 -5.47
CA TRP A 67 -8.82 -27.27 -6.55
C TRP A 67 -8.72 -25.91 -7.27
N LEU A 68 -9.84 -25.26 -7.57
CA LEU A 68 -9.85 -23.92 -8.18
C LEU A 68 -9.22 -22.85 -7.28
N ALA A 69 -9.48 -22.91 -5.98
CA ALA A 69 -8.87 -22.01 -5.00
C ALA A 69 -7.34 -22.21 -4.94
N ASP A 70 -6.87 -23.45 -4.94
CA ASP A 70 -5.45 -23.80 -4.97
C ASP A 70 -4.77 -23.33 -6.25
N GLN A 71 -5.42 -23.49 -7.42
CA GLN A 71 -4.90 -23.00 -8.70
C GLN A 71 -4.74 -21.46 -8.69
N SER A 72 -5.74 -20.75 -8.15
CA SER A 72 -5.71 -19.28 -8.03
C SER A 72 -4.56 -18.82 -7.12
N GLN A 73 -4.37 -19.51 -6.00
CA GLN A 73 -3.25 -19.24 -5.09
C GLN A 73 -1.89 -19.52 -5.76
N MET A 74 -1.78 -20.61 -6.52
CA MET A 74 -0.56 -20.94 -7.25
C MET A 74 -0.19 -19.84 -8.25
N LEU A 75 -1.15 -19.36 -9.06
CA LEU A 75 -0.91 -18.27 -10.01
C LEU A 75 -0.45 -16.98 -9.32
N GLU A 76 -1.14 -16.55 -8.25
CA GLU A 76 -0.74 -15.37 -7.46
C GLU A 76 0.71 -15.51 -6.94
N HIS A 77 1.06 -16.68 -6.40
CA HIS A 77 2.40 -16.95 -5.88
C HIS A 77 3.47 -16.92 -6.97
N GLN A 78 3.16 -17.40 -8.16
CA GLN A 78 4.08 -17.37 -9.29
C GLN A 78 4.39 -15.93 -9.71
N VAL A 79 3.38 -15.08 -9.87
CA VAL A 79 3.59 -13.65 -10.20
C VAL A 79 4.39 -12.95 -9.09
N LYS A 80 4.09 -13.23 -7.82
CA LYS A 80 4.86 -12.69 -6.70
C LYS A 80 6.35 -13.05 -6.80
N ARG A 81 6.70 -14.28 -7.19
CA ARG A 81 8.10 -14.72 -7.36
C ARG A 81 8.81 -13.96 -8.48
N ALA A 82 8.13 -13.71 -9.60
CA ALA A 82 8.68 -12.89 -10.69
C ALA A 82 8.93 -11.44 -10.23
N LEU A 83 7.97 -10.83 -9.54
CA LEU A 83 8.12 -9.48 -8.97
C LEU A 83 9.25 -9.41 -7.93
N ASP A 84 9.43 -10.47 -7.14
CA ASP A 84 10.54 -10.58 -6.19
C ASP A 84 11.89 -10.55 -6.91
N LYS A 85 12.04 -11.33 -7.99
CA LYS A 85 13.25 -11.32 -8.82
C LYS A 85 13.53 -9.95 -9.45
N TYR A 86 12.50 -9.29 -9.97
CA TYR A 86 12.63 -7.91 -10.47
C TYR A 86 13.18 -6.97 -9.38
N THR A 87 12.67 -7.08 -8.15
CA THR A 87 13.19 -6.26 -7.05
C THR A 87 14.60 -6.65 -6.61
N GLU A 88 15.01 -7.91 -6.72
CA GLU A 88 16.39 -8.32 -6.44
C GLU A 88 17.39 -7.69 -7.41
N ALA A 89 17.01 -7.55 -8.67
CA ALA A 89 17.86 -6.98 -9.71
C ALA A 89 18.01 -5.46 -9.54
N HIS A 90 17.00 -4.78 -8.99
CA HIS A 90 17.05 -3.35 -8.75
C HIS A 90 17.86 -3.01 -7.50
N TYR A 91 18.81 -2.07 -7.59
CA TYR A 91 19.72 -1.73 -6.50
C TYR A 91 19.03 -1.21 -5.23
N MET A 92 17.84 -0.60 -5.35
CA MET A 92 17.00 -0.21 -4.21
C MET A 92 16.09 -1.32 -3.68
N GLY A 93 15.93 -2.45 -4.38
CA GLY A 93 14.92 -3.44 -4.00
C GLY A 93 15.27 -4.24 -2.74
N SER A 94 16.56 -4.48 -2.42
CA SER A 94 16.93 -5.02 -1.10
C SER A 94 16.48 -4.08 0.03
N TRP A 95 16.85 -2.80 -0.09
CA TRP A 95 16.50 -1.79 0.89
C TRP A 95 14.99 -1.70 1.12
N MET A 96 14.19 -1.74 0.04
CA MET A 96 12.73 -1.71 0.18
C MET A 96 12.17 -2.95 0.88
N ARG A 97 12.71 -4.14 0.60
CA ARG A 97 12.22 -5.41 1.17
C ARG A 97 12.64 -5.62 2.62
N GLU A 98 13.71 -4.96 3.07
CA GLU A 98 14.13 -4.96 4.49
C GLU A 98 13.13 -4.20 5.38
N VAL A 99 12.36 -3.27 4.81
CA VAL A 99 11.33 -2.55 5.54
C VAL A 99 10.16 -3.47 5.87
N VAL A 100 9.99 -3.78 7.16
CA VAL A 100 8.85 -4.59 7.65
C VAL A 100 7.52 -3.97 7.22
N GLY A 101 6.76 -4.73 6.42
CA GLY A 101 5.49 -4.32 5.83
C GLY A 101 5.58 -3.94 4.34
N ILE A 102 6.77 -3.80 3.78
CA ILE A 102 6.99 -3.58 2.35
C ILE A 102 7.54 -4.86 1.73
N GLY A 103 6.65 -5.66 1.16
CA GLY A 103 7.00 -6.89 0.46
C GLY A 103 7.32 -6.66 -1.03
N PRO A 104 7.76 -7.71 -1.75
CA PRO A 104 8.24 -7.60 -3.13
C PRO A 104 7.24 -6.98 -4.10
N VAL A 105 5.93 -7.21 -3.92
CA VAL A 105 4.89 -6.62 -4.78
C VAL A 105 4.80 -5.11 -4.60
N ILE A 106 4.84 -4.63 -3.35
CA ILE A 106 4.78 -3.18 -3.08
C ILE A 106 6.08 -2.54 -3.52
N SER A 107 7.22 -3.16 -3.23
CA SER A 107 8.53 -2.73 -3.70
C SER A 107 8.56 -2.61 -5.22
N ALA A 108 8.16 -3.66 -5.95
CA ALA A 108 8.13 -3.66 -7.42
C ALA A 108 7.23 -2.55 -7.96
N GLY A 109 6.03 -2.36 -7.39
CA GLY A 109 5.13 -1.29 -7.81
C GLY A 109 5.69 0.12 -7.55
N LEU A 110 6.40 0.33 -6.43
CA LEU A 110 7.04 1.61 -6.14
C LEU A 110 8.22 1.88 -7.07
N LEU A 111 9.11 0.89 -7.23
CA LEU A 111 10.27 0.95 -8.12
C LEU A 111 9.84 1.24 -9.55
N ALA A 112 8.88 0.47 -10.04
CA ALA A 112 8.42 0.61 -11.41
C ALA A 112 7.72 1.94 -11.67
N HIS A 113 7.13 2.62 -10.68
CA HIS A 113 6.45 3.91 -10.90
C HIS A 113 7.30 5.14 -10.64
N ILE A 114 8.33 5.04 -9.80
CA ILE A 114 9.07 6.20 -9.31
C ILE A 114 10.41 6.27 -10.03
N ASP A 115 10.58 7.35 -10.77
CA ASP A 115 11.86 7.73 -11.37
C ASP A 115 12.52 8.78 -10.47
N ILE A 116 13.68 8.43 -9.89
CA ILE A 116 14.41 9.31 -8.97
C ILE A 116 14.97 10.55 -9.68
N GLU A 117 15.22 10.48 -11.00
CA GLU A 117 15.70 11.61 -11.81
C GLU A 117 14.62 12.67 -12.01
N LYS A 118 13.35 12.25 -11.96
CA LYS A 118 12.18 13.14 -12.01
C LYS A 118 11.71 13.59 -10.63
N ALA A 119 12.39 13.19 -9.56
CA ALA A 119 12.01 13.49 -8.19
C ALA A 119 13.16 14.12 -7.37
N PRO A 120 13.50 15.41 -7.59
CA PRO A 120 14.56 16.09 -6.84
C PRO A 120 14.29 16.15 -5.32
N THR A 121 13.01 16.16 -4.92
CA THR A 121 12.58 16.13 -3.52
C THR A 121 11.46 15.14 -3.32
N VAL A 122 11.31 14.61 -2.09
CA VAL A 122 10.18 13.74 -1.72
C VAL A 122 8.80 14.36 -2.02
N GLY A 123 8.69 15.70 -2.00
CA GLY A 123 7.47 16.41 -2.35
C GLY A 123 6.96 16.07 -3.77
N HIS A 124 7.88 15.84 -4.72
CA HIS A 124 7.54 15.41 -6.07
C HIS A 124 6.88 14.03 -6.06
N ILE A 125 7.41 13.09 -5.28
CA ILE A 125 6.84 11.75 -5.11
C ILE A 125 5.47 11.86 -4.45
N TRP A 126 5.32 12.65 -3.38
CA TRP A 126 4.03 12.83 -2.71
C TRP A 126 2.96 13.42 -3.65
N ARG A 127 3.34 14.38 -4.48
CA ARG A 127 2.45 14.99 -5.49
C ARG A 127 2.09 13.96 -6.56
N PHE A 128 3.06 13.23 -7.10
CA PHE A 128 2.82 12.20 -8.11
C PHE A 128 1.97 11.03 -7.58
N ALA A 129 2.15 10.65 -6.31
CA ALA A 129 1.35 9.63 -5.62
C ALA A 129 -0.01 10.15 -5.10
N GLY A 130 -0.33 11.43 -5.30
CA GLY A 130 -1.61 12.03 -4.87
C GLY A 130 -1.80 12.06 -3.34
N LEU A 131 -0.70 12.19 -2.60
CA LEU A 131 -0.62 12.35 -1.13
C LEU A 131 -0.47 13.81 -0.70
N ASP A 132 -0.29 14.72 -1.65
CA ASP A 132 -0.28 16.16 -1.45
C ASP A 132 -1.72 16.68 -1.26
N PRO A 133 -2.07 17.22 -0.07
CA PRO A 133 -3.41 17.72 0.20
C PRO A 133 -3.75 19.01 -0.57
N THR A 134 -2.77 19.69 -1.17
CA THR A 134 -3.00 20.94 -1.91
C THR A 134 -3.56 20.69 -3.31
N GLN A 135 -3.42 19.47 -3.84
CA GLN A 135 -3.93 19.12 -5.16
C GLN A 135 -5.44 18.89 -5.15
N LYS A 136 -6.15 19.64 -6.01
CA LYS A 136 -7.57 19.46 -6.29
C LYS A 136 -7.74 18.80 -7.65
N TRP A 137 -8.71 17.89 -7.78
CA TRP A 137 -9.10 17.27 -9.04
C TRP A 137 -10.54 17.66 -9.34
N GLU A 138 -10.74 18.58 -10.28
CA GLU A 138 -12.05 19.08 -10.65
C GLU A 138 -12.66 18.25 -11.79
N LYS A 139 -14.00 18.30 -11.91
CA LYS A 139 -14.73 17.54 -12.93
C LYS A 139 -14.28 17.97 -14.33
N GLY A 140 -13.97 16.99 -15.19
CA GLY A 140 -13.54 17.22 -16.57
C GLY A 140 -12.03 17.45 -16.74
N GLN A 141 -11.26 17.60 -15.66
CA GLN A 141 -9.81 17.72 -15.74
C GLN A 141 -9.13 16.34 -15.77
N ARG A 142 -7.98 16.28 -16.44
CA ARG A 142 -7.08 15.12 -16.32
C ARG A 142 -6.64 14.99 -14.86
N ARG A 143 -6.69 13.77 -14.34
CA ARG A 143 -6.26 13.47 -12.97
C ARG A 143 -4.81 13.94 -12.76
N PRO A 144 -4.51 14.74 -11.71
CA PRO A 144 -3.19 15.35 -11.54
C PRO A 144 -2.17 14.44 -10.84
N TRP A 145 -2.53 13.20 -10.52
CA TRP A 145 -1.66 12.20 -9.88
C TRP A 145 -1.84 10.82 -10.53
N ASN A 146 -0.86 9.94 -10.32
CA ASN A 146 -0.93 8.55 -10.72
C ASN A 146 -1.84 7.75 -9.75
N ALA A 147 -2.94 7.21 -10.25
CA ALA A 147 -3.91 6.50 -9.41
C ALA A 147 -3.46 5.12 -8.95
N THR A 148 -2.68 4.41 -9.77
CA THR A 148 -2.08 3.12 -9.40
C THR A 148 -1.09 3.31 -8.26
N LEU A 149 -0.20 4.30 -8.38
CA LEU A 149 0.75 4.66 -7.31
C LEU A 149 0.05 5.12 -6.02
N LYS A 150 -1.02 5.92 -6.15
CA LYS A 150 -1.85 6.30 -4.98
C LYS A 150 -2.43 5.08 -4.27
N THR A 151 -2.90 4.10 -5.04
CA THR A 151 -3.45 2.85 -4.52
C THR A 151 -2.37 1.99 -3.86
N LEU A 152 -1.19 1.90 -4.47
CA LEU A 152 -0.02 1.22 -3.88
C LEU A 152 0.37 1.85 -2.54
N CYS A 153 0.42 3.17 -2.46
CA CYS A 153 0.67 3.90 -1.21
C CYS A 153 -0.40 3.60 -0.14
N TRP A 154 -1.67 3.48 -0.53
CA TRP A 154 -2.73 3.04 0.38
C TRP A 154 -2.52 1.59 0.87
N LYS A 155 -2.09 0.68 -0.01
CA LYS A 155 -1.75 -0.71 0.34
C LYS A 155 -0.54 -0.79 1.29
N ALA A 156 0.49 0.03 1.07
CA ALA A 156 1.62 0.16 1.99
C ALA A 156 1.17 0.60 3.40
N GLY A 157 0.31 1.64 3.47
CA GLY A 157 -0.25 2.08 4.75
C GLY A 157 -1.12 1.02 5.44
N GLN A 158 -1.88 0.23 4.68
CA GLN A 158 -2.62 -0.92 5.19
C GLN A 158 -1.67 -1.98 5.76
N SER A 159 -0.55 -2.23 5.10
CA SER A 159 0.47 -3.16 5.57
C SER A 159 1.07 -2.71 6.89
N PHE A 160 1.52 -1.45 7.00
CA PHE A 160 2.04 -0.88 8.25
C PHE A 160 1.04 -0.96 9.41
N MET A 161 -0.24 -0.70 9.15
CA MET A 161 -1.30 -0.87 10.14
C MET A 161 -1.42 -2.32 10.62
N LYS A 162 -1.38 -3.30 9.70
CA LYS A 162 -1.52 -4.73 10.05
C LYS A 162 -0.32 -5.25 10.83
N PHE A 163 0.89 -4.77 10.52
CA PHE A 163 2.11 -5.11 11.24
C PHE A 163 2.38 -4.21 12.44
N ALA A 164 1.47 -3.29 12.76
CA ALA A 164 1.65 -2.34 13.82
C ALA A 164 1.94 -3.01 15.16
N GLY A 165 1.39 -4.19 15.45
CA GLY A 165 1.63 -4.91 16.71
C GLY A 165 3.06 -5.47 16.87
N ARG A 166 3.86 -5.53 15.80
CA ARG A 166 5.24 -6.02 15.88
C ARG A 166 6.20 -4.92 16.32
N GLU A 167 7.18 -5.29 17.13
CA GLU A 167 8.22 -4.37 17.63
C GLU A 167 9.21 -3.94 16.53
N ASP A 168 9.50 -4.83 15.58
CA ASP A 168 10.40 -4.56 14.45
C ASP A 168 9.73 -3.77 13.30
N CYS A 169 8.41 -3.52 13.39
CA CYS A 169 7.71 -2.71 12.39
C CYS A 169 7.76 -1.22 12.75
N TYR A 170 8.87 -0.56 12.37
CA TYR A 170 9.07 0.88 12.61
C TYR A 170 7.89 1.75 12.15
N TYR A 171 7.46 1.63 10.88
CA TYR A 171 6.35 2.44 10.37
C TYR A 171 4.99 2.07 10.96
N GLY A 172 4.86 0.83 11.46
CA GLY A 172 3.71 0.39 12.26
C GLY A 172 3.65 1.09 13.62
N ALA A 173 4.80 1.27 14.29
CA ALA A 173 4.91 2.06 15.51
C ALA A 173 4.58 3.54 15.27
N ILE A 174 5.09 4.13 14.19
CA ILE A 174 4.75 5.51 13.78
C ILE A 174 3.25 5.66 13.51
N TYR A 175 2.63 4.68 12.85
CA TYR A 175 1.18 4.66 12.66
C TYR A 175 0.43 4.67 14.01
N ARG A 176 0.84 3.84 14.98
CA ARG A 176 0.21 3.79 16.33
C ARG A 176 0.35 5.12 17.05
N GLN A 177 1.55 5.68 17.09
CA GLN A 177 1.83 6.98 17.70
C GLN A 177 0.96 8.07 17.07
N ARG A 178 0.90 8.11 15.72
CA ARG A 178 0.08 9.11 15.04
C ARG A 178 -1.41 8.91 15.30
N LYS A 179 -1.88 7.67 15.38
CA LYS A 179 -3.28 7.37 15.67
C LYS A 179 -3.68 7.82 17.06
N ALA A 180 -2.85 7.57 18.08
CA ALA A 180 -3.08 8.07 19.43
C ALA A 180 -3.17 9.61 19.46
N PHE A 181 -2.21 10.28 18.83
CA PHE A 181 -2.21 11.75 18.71
C PHE A 181 -3.47 12.28 18.01
N GLU A 182 -3.90 11.68 16.91
CA GLU A 182 -5.10 12.11 16.19
C GLU A 182 -6.39 11.86 17.01
N ILE A 183 -6.44 10.81 17.82
CA ILE A 183 -7.55 10.54 18.75
C ILE A 183 -7.59 11.62 19.83
N GLU A 184 -6.47 11.88 20.51
CA GLU A 184 -6.39 12.94 21.55
C GLU A 184 -6.75 14.31 20.98
N ARG A 185 -6.23 14.64 19.80
CA ARG A 185 -6.57 15.87 19.07
C ARG A 185 -8.08 15.96 18.79
N ASN A 186 -8.71 14.83 18.47
CA ASN A 186 -10.15 14.77 18.22
C ASN A 186 -10.95 14.99 19.50
N GLU A 187 -10.51 14.40 20.61
CA GLU A 187 -11.14 14.54 21.92
C GLU A 187 -11.00 15.96 22.48
N ARG A 188 -9.88 16.66 22.20
CA ARG A 188 -9.71 18.09 22.55
C ARG A 188 -10.65 19.03 21.79
N GLY A 189 -11.26 18.57 20.70
CA GLY A 189 -12.13 19.39 19.86
C GLY A 189 -11.40 20.23 18.80
N ASP A 190 -10.10 19.99 18.58
CA ASP A 190 -9.28 20.70 17.57
C ASP A 190 -9.74 20.44 16.12
N ASN A 191 -10.65 19.47 15.91
CA ASN A 191 -11.17 19.11 14.61
C ASN A 191 -12.57 19.70 14.31
N LYS A 192 -13.16 20.50 15.21
CA LYS A 192 -14.52 21.04 15.05
C LYS A 192 -14.76 21.72 13.70
N GLU A 193 -13.86 22.61 13.29
CA GLU A 193 -13.94 23.33 12.01
C GLU A 193 -13.91 22.37 10.82
N ILE A 194 -12.99 21.41 10.85
CA ILE A 194 -12.84 20.42 9.77
C ILE A 194 -14.09 19.52 9.71
N SER A 195 -14.63 19.12 10.86
CA SER A 195 -15.84 18.32 10.96
C SER A 195 -17.05 19.06 10.36
N ALA A 196 -17.18 20.36 10.63
CA ALA A 196 -18.24 21.21 10.08
C ALA A 196 -18.17 21.37 8.55
N GLU A 197 -16.98 21.29 7.94
CA GLU A 197 -16.87 21.27 6.47
C GLU A 197 -17.18 19.90 5.86
N ILE A 198 -16.78 18.83 6.54
CA ILE A 198 -16.99 17.46 6.04
C ILE A 198 -18.46 17.06 6.13
N ILE A 199 -19.15 17.44 7.20
CA ILE A 199 -20.56 17.06 7.41
C ILE A 199 -21.47 17.51 6.26
N LYS A 200 -21.14 18.63 5.59
CA LYS A 200 -21.88 19.14 4.41
C LYS A 200 -21.91 18.16 3.24
N LYS A 201 -21.00 17.19 3.19
CA LYS A 201 -20.83 16.22 2.10
C LYS A 201 -21.28 14.80 2.47
N ILE A 202 -21.72 14.58 3.71
CA ILE A 202 -22.00 13.25 4.25
C ILE A 202 -23.50 13.10 4.53
N GLY A 203 -24.06 11.94 4.20
CA GLY A 203 -25.47 11.61 4.47
C GLY A 203 -25.75 11.42 5.97
N LYS A 204 -26.91 11.91 6.41
CA LYS A 204 -27.33 11.94 7.83
C LYS A 204 -27.46 10.56 8.49
N THR A 205 -27.65 9.51 7.70
CA THR A 205 -27.85 8.13 8.18
C THR A 205 -26.54 7.38 8.44
N THR A 206 -25.39 7.97 8.15
CA THR A 206 -24.09 7.30 8.26
C THR A 206 -23.51 7.38 9.66
N GLU A 207 -22.76 6.37 10.09
CA GLU A 207 -22.03 6.40 11.37
C GLU A 207 -21.03 7.56 11.44
N ALA A 208 -20.46 7.93 10.28
CA ALA A 208 -19.60 9.10 10.16
C ALA A 208 -20.31 10.41 10.53
N TYR A 209 -21.61 10.54 10.20
CA TYR A 209 -22.38 11.73 10.52
C TYR A 209 -22.48 11.97 12.03
N LYS A 210 -22.66 10.89 12.83
CA LYS A 210 -22.75 10.99 14.30
C LYS A 210 -21.52 11.65 14.89
N SER A 211 -20.32 11.16 14.55
CA SER A 211 -19.07 11.75 15.04
C SER A 211 -18.92 13.21 14.59
N LEU A 212 -19.28 13.52 13.35
CA LEU A 212 -19.11 14.86 12.79
C LEU A 212 -20.01 15.90 13.45
N VAL A 213 -21.24 15.53 13.86
CA VAL A 213 -22.15 16.40 14.62
C VAL A 213 -21.52 16.81 15.95
N ASP A 214 -20.82 15.89 16.61
CA ASP A 214 -20.10 16.15 17.86
C ASP A 214 -18.80 16.96 17.64
N GLY A 215 -18.55 17.42 16.42
CA GLY A 215 -17.31 18.11 16.04
C GLY A 215 -16.10 17.18 15.91
N LYS A 216 -16.31 15.86 15.95
CA LYS A 216 -15.26 14.84 15.92
C LYS A 216 -15.12 14.21 14.54
N LEU A 217 -13.90 13.88 14.16
CA LEU A 217 -13.65 13.09 12.96
C LEU A 217 -14.04 11.63 13.19
N PRO A 218 -14.64 10.96 12.19
CA PRO A 218 -14.94 9.54 12.26
C PRO A 218 -13.67 8.68 12.44
N PRO A 219 -13.77 7.52 13.13
CA PRO A 219 -12.62 6.64 13.36
C PRO A 219 -11.89 6.21 12.06
N GLY A 220 -12.64 5.94 10.99
CA GLY A 220 -12.05 5.59 9.70
C GLY A 220 -11.21 6.70 9.07
N GLN A 221 -11.55 7.97 9.33
CA GLN A 221 -10.77 9.11 8.85
C GLN A 221 -9.50 9.32 9.68
N ILE A 222 -9.57 9.13 10.99
CA ILE A 222 -8.40 9.13 11.88
C ILE A 222 -7.41 8.03 11.45
N ASP A 223 -7.91 6.82 11.21
CA ASP A 223 -7.11 5.71 10.72
C ASP A 223 -6.44 6.02 9.37
N ALA A 224 -7.20 6.53 8.40
CA ALA A 224 -6.67 6.89 7.09
C ALA A 224 -5.62 8.01 7.15
N ARG A 225 -5.79 9.02 8.02
CA ARG A 225 -4.79 10.08 8.25
C ARG A 225 -3.51 9.49 8.84
N SER A 226 -3.64 8.61 9.82
CA SER A 226 -2.51 7.98 10.51
C SER A 226 -1.69 7.10 9.56
N ARG A 227 -2.36 6.30 8.73
CA ARG A 227 -1.69 5.50 7.69
C ARG A 227 -0.99 6.38 6.67
N ARG A 228 -1.64 7.46 6.22
CA ARG A 228 -1.05 8.41 5.26
C ARG A 228 0.20 9.05 5.82
N TYR A 229 0.21 9.41 7.10
CA TYR A 229 1.39 9.96 7.77
C TYR A 229 2.57 8.98 7.74
N ALA A 230 2.35 7.73 8.15
CA ALA A 230 3.38 6.68 8.11
C ALA A 230 3.92 6.44 6.69
N VAL A 231 3.04 6.42 5.68
CA VAL A 231 3.43 6.27 4.27
C VAL A 231 4.24 7.46 3.77
N LYS A 232 3.86 8.71 4.11
CA LYS A 232 4.64 9.89 3.73
C LYS A 232 6.04 9.87 4.33
N LEU A 233 6.17 9.44 5.59
CA LEU A 233 7.45 9.28 6.25
C LEU A 233 8.30 8.19 5.57
N PHE A 234 7.71 7.02 5.29
CA PHE A 234 8.36 5.95 4.54
C PHE A 234 8.88 6.43 3.18
N LEU A 235 8.05 7.13 2.40
CA LEU A 235 8.47 7.68 1.10
C LEU A 235 9.59 8.71 1.26
N SER A 236 9.65 9.43 2.37
CA SER A 236 10.76 10.35 2.68
C SER A 236 12.07 9.62 2.93
N HIS A 237 12.05 8.55 3.74
CA HIS A 237 13.24 7.73 3.97
C HIS A 237 13.67 7.00 2.69
N MET A 238 12.71 6.49 1.92
CA MET A 238 12.95 5.83 0.64
C MET A 238 13.57 6.80 -0.38
N HIS A 239 13.02 8.01 -0.51
CA HIS A 239 13.59 9.05 -1.37
C HIS A 239 15.02 9.37 -0.96
N GLY A 240 15.28 9.57 0.33
CA GLY A 240 16.64 9.88 0.79
C GLY A 240 17.65 8.76 0.52
N ALA A 241 17.29 7.51 0.82
CA ALA A 241 18.15 6.36 0.55
C ALA A 241 18.38 6.14 -0.95
N TRP A 242 17.35 6.34 -1.77
CA TRP A 242 17.46 6.22 -3.23
C TRP A 242 18.32 7.33 -3.81
N TYR A 243 18.08 8.58 -3.40
CA TYR A 243 18.82 9.74 -3.87
C TYR A 243 20.31 9.63 -3.55
N GLU A 244 20.65 9.28 -2.31
CA GLU A 244 22.05 9.08 -1.89
C GLU A 244 22.73 7.96 -2.67
N LYS A 245 22.02 6.87 -2.96
CA LYS A 245 22.57 5.75 -3.73
C LYS A 245 22.71 6.06 -5.23
N HIS A 246 21.86 6.92 -5.79
CA HIS A 246 21.87 7.29 -7.21
C HIS A 246 22.87 8.43 -7.51
N TYR A 247 22.90 9.46 -6.67
CA TYR A 247 23.72 10.67 -6.88
C TYR A 247 24.99 10.72 -6.05
N GLY A 248 25.13 9.88 -5.02
CA GLY A 248 26.29 9.90 -4.12
C GLY A 248 26.28 11.05 -3.10
N GLU A 249 25.19 11.81 -3.02
CA GLU A 249 25.02 12.93 -2.08
C GLU A 249 23.66 12.91 -1.40
N LYS A 250 23.53 13.62 -0.28
CA LYS A 250 22.24 13.70 0.44
C LYS A 250 21.24 14.52 -0.37
N PRO A 251 19.95 14.14 -0.37
CA PRO A 251 18.94 14.91 -1.08
C PRO A 251 18.86 16.34 -0.54
N PRO A 252 18.50 17.33 -1.37
CA PRO A 252 18.19 18.66 -0.91
C PRO A 252 17.05 18.57 0.11
N LEU A 253 17.18 19.30 1.22
CA LEU A 253 16.17 19.32 2.27
C LEU A 253 14.80 19.68 1.67
N PRO A 254 13.71 18.97 2.03
CA PRO A 254 12.37 19.31 1.59
C PRO A 254 12.08 20.79 1.90
N TYR A 255 11.39 21.48 0.98
CA TYR A 255 11.03 22.91 1.10
C TYR A 255 10.53 23.33 2.52
N PRO A 256 9.69 22.54 3.23
CA PRO A 256 9.26 22.89 4.60
C PRO A 256 10.37 22.83 5.67
N ILE A 257 11.40 22.00 5.48
CA ILE A 257 12.55 21.91 6.40
C ILE A 257 13.58 22.99 6.04
N ALA A 258 13.79 23.25 4.74
CA ALA A 258 14.76 24.23 4.25
C ALA A 258 14.35 25.70 4.50
N ILE A 259 13.04 26.01 4.48
CA ILE A 259 12.55 27.41 4.53
C ILE A 259 11.60 27.69 5.71
N LEU A 260 10.84 26.69 6.21
CA LEU A 260 9.79 26.92 7.21
C LEU A 260 10.17 26.55 8.65
N CYS A 261 11.39 26.07 8.95
CA CYS A 261 11.93 25.80 10.31
C CYS A 261 11.03 25.00 11.30
N HIS A 262 9.97 24.32 10.84
CA HIS A 262 8.95 23.70 11.72
C HIS A 262 8.85 22.18 11.60
N ALA A 263 9.81 21.52 10.94
CA ALA A 263 9.81 20.06 10.81
C ALA A 263 11.12 19.47 11.34
N HIS A 264 11.02 18.70 12.43
CA HIS A 264 12.10 17.86 12.90
C HIS A 264 12.36 16.78 11.85
N MET A 265 13.62 16.65 11.39
CA MET A 265 14.01 15.54 10.53
C MET A 265 13.92 14.25 11.35
N ILE A 266 12.95 13.40 11.01
CA ILE A 266 12.91 12.04 11.53
C ILE A 266 13.91 11.26 10.69
N ASN A 267 14.95 10.74 11.34
CA ASN A 267 15.95 9.93 10.67
C ASN A 267 15.40 8.55 10.34
N ARG A 268 15.93 7.99 9.25
CA ARG A 268 15.73 6.60 8.84
C ARG A 268 16.08 5.65 10.02
N PRO A 269 15.30 4.58 10.24
CA PRO A 269 15.76 3.49 11.10
C PRO A 269 16.90 2.76 10.39
N HIS A 270 18.12 2.90 10.92
CA HIS A 270 19.40 2.33 10.42
C HIS A 270 19.82 2.82 9.05
#